data_AF-A0A1Q5JU78-F1
#
_entry.id   AF-A0A1Q5JU78-F1
#
_cell.length_a   1.000
_cell.length_b   1.000
_cell.length_c   1.000
_cell.angle_alpha   90.00
_cell.angle_beta   90.00
_cell.angle_gamma   90.00
#
_symmetry.space_group_name_H-M   'P 1'
#
loop_
_entity.id
_entity.type
_entity.pdbx_description
1 polymer ?
#
loop_
_entity_poly.entity_id
_entity_poly.type
_entity_poly.pdbx_seq_one_letter_code
_entity_poly.pdbx_strand_id
1 'polypeptide(L)'
;MRTALSAVLLLGAWAGAGFPSASAADTPAAAPAPASDGLLTAMQRDLGLTASQAKVRLSQEKTATALQPKARHAAGAAYGGSWFDPATGGLTVAVTDAAQADAVRATGAAVRMVTHTEKRLDSVKAKLDKLDAPQGVSSWHVDPRTNSVVVDVVASQRTDNDVQAFVRKARAAGPVTVEQTTEAPRTFSAGTVGGDPYYTGNVRCSIGFSVYGGFVTAGHCGQAGAGVSGWDGSFIGNFQGSSFPGDDYAWVSVGNGWWTVPVVLGWGTVSDQLVRGSNVAPIGASICRSGSTSHWHCGNVLATNDTVNYAQGAVYQMTKTSVCAEGGDSGGSFISGDQAQGVTSGGWGNCSSGGETWHQPINEILNRYGLTLHTA
;
A
#
# COMPACT_ATOMS: atom_id res chain seq x y z
N MET A 1 25.02 48.74 6.47
CA MET A 1 25.47 49.89 7.30
C MET A 1 24.73 49.75 8.63
N ARG A 2 25.30 49.50 9.80
CA ARG A 2 26.60 49.81 10.44
C ARG A 2 26.69 48.87 11.68
N THR A 3 27.77 48.07 11.83
CA THR A 3 28.83 48.17 12.87
C THR A 3 28.33 48.01 14.33
N ALA A 4 28.95 47.31 15.29
CA ALA A 4 30.23 46.62 15.38
C ALA A 4 30.35 45.91 16.75
N LEU A 5 31.19 44.88 16.79
CA LEU A 5 32.14 44.46 17.86
C LEU A 5 31.69 44.33 19.33
N SER A 6 31.97 43.16 19.91
CA SER A 6 32.93 43.04 21.02
C SER A 6 33.54 41.65 21.08
N ALA A 7 34.87 41.63 21.11
CA ALA A 7 35.74 40.47 21.20
C ALA A 7 36.14 40.24 22.67
N VAL A 8 36.25 38.97 23.08
CA VAL A 8 37.04 38.57 24.25
C VAL A 8 37.88 37.35 23.87
N LEU A 9 39.19 37.56 23.79
CA LEU A 9 40.21 36.53 23.72
C LEU A 9 40.42 35.92 25.11
N LEU A 10 40.44 34.59 25.20
CA LEU A 10 41.10 33.86 26.29
C LEU A 10 42.10 32.89 25.68
N LEU A 11 43.38 33.16 25.93
CA LEU A 11 44.53 32.31 25.64
C LEU A 11 44.54 31.11 26.59
N GLY A 12 44.39 29.90 26.04
CA GLY A 12 44.64 28.64 26.75
C GLY A 12 45.76 27.87 26.06
N ALA A 13 46.95 27.88 26.66
CA ALA A 13 48.07 27.04 26.26
C ALA A 13 47.85 25.62 26.76
N TRP A 14 47.76 24.63 25.87
CA TRP A 14 47.74 23.20 26.24
C TRP A 14 48.80 22.42 25.47
N ALA A 15 49.56 21.65 26.25
CA ALA A 15 50.75 20.91 25.91
C ALA A 15 50.53 19.84 24.82
N GLY A 16 51.51 19.71 23.93
CA GLY A 16 51.58 18.61 22.98
C GLY A 16 51.90 17.29 23.67
N ALA A 17 50.91 16.40 23.75
CA ALA A 17 51.11 14.98 23.97
C ALA A 17 50.93 14.28 22.61
N GLY A 18 52.02 13.72 22.07
CA GLY A 18 51.96 12.88 20.87
C GLY A 18 51.23 11.58 21.19
N PHE A 19 50.12 11.34 20.50
CA PHE A 19 49.45 10.03 20.53
C PHE A 19 50.23 9.05 19.63
N PRO A 20 50.49 7.81 20.07
CA PRO A 20 51.02 6.80 19.17
C PRO A 20 49.97 6.46 18.11
N SER A 21 50.39 6.41 16.85
CA SER A 21 49.58 5.89 15.75
C SER A 21 49.20 4.44 16.06
N ALA A 22 47.93 4.20 16.39
CA ALA A 22 47.40 2.85 16.49
C ALA A 22 47.37 2.23 15.09
N SER A 23 48.31 1.34 14.80
CA SER A 23 48.19 0.43 13.67
C SER A 23 46.94 -0.41 13.87
N ALA A 24 45.93 -0.23 12.99
CA ALA A 24 44.81 -1.14 12.90
C ALA A 24 45.37 -2.50 12.48
N ALA A 25 45.51 -3.42 13.43
CA ALA A 25 45.73 -4.82 13.13
C ALA A 25 44.49 -5.33 12.39
N ASP A 26 44.68 -5.87 11.19
CA ASP A 26 43.64 -6.56 10.44
C ASP A 26 43.01 -7.63 11.32
N THR A 27 41.79 -7.37 11.78
CA THR A 27 40.99 -8.38 12.47
C THR A 27 40.64 -9.43 11.42
N PRO A 28 40.90 -10.73 11.65
CA PRO A 28 40.49 -11.77 10.70
C PRO A 28 39.00 -11.62 10.42
N ALA A 29 38.63 -11.50 9.15
CA ALA A 29 37.24 -11.40 8.73
C ALA A 29 36.46 -12.56 9.37
N ALA A 30 35.51 -12.22 10.25
CA ALA A 30 34.68 -13.20 10.92
C ALA A 30 34.02 -14.12 9.89
N ALA A 31 34.03 -15.43 10.16
CA ALA A 31 33.35 -16.40 9.32
C ALA A 31 31.88 -15.96 9.10
N PRO A 32 31.32 -16.11 7.89
CA PRO A 32 29.95 -15.70 7.64
C PRO A 32 29.02 -16.40 8.64
N ALA A 33 28.16 -15.62 9.32
CA ALA A 33 27.16 -16.17 10.19
C ALA A 33 26.27 -17.16 9.40
N PRO A 34 25.89 -18.31 9.98
CA PRO A 34 24.98 -19.23 9.33
C PRO A 34 23.63 -18.56 9.09
N ALA A 35 22.92 -19.01 8.04
CA ALA A 35 21.54 -18.59 7.80
C ALA A 35 20.66 -18.92 9.01
N SER A 36 19.73 -18.01 9.35
CA SER A 36 18.82 -18.23 10.49
C SER A 36 17.86 -19.40 10.22
N ASP A 37 17.46 -20.11 11.27
CA ASP A 37 16.52 -21.23 11.16
C ASP A 37 15.17 -20.77 10.59
N GLY A 38 14.76 -19.54 10.90
CA GLY A 38 13.56 -18.91 10.31
C GLY A 38 13.66 -18.77 8.79
N LEU A 39 14.81 -18.32 8.27
CA LEU A 39 15.03 -18.21 6.81
C LEU A 39 15.00 -19.58 6.14
N LEU A 40 15.68 -20.58 6.73
CA LEU A 40 15.69 -21.94 6.18
C LEU A 40 14.30 -22.56 6.18
N THR A 41 13.50 -22.33 7.22
CA THR A 41 12.11 -22.80 7.30
C THR A 41 11.25 -22.15 6.20
N ALA A 42 11.40 -20.85 5.99
CA ALA A 42 10.69 -20.14 4.93
C ALA A 42 11.08 -20.67 3.54
N MET A 43 12.37 -20.85 3.25
CA MET A 43 12.83 -21.40 1.97
C MET A 43 12.32 -22.83 1.71
N GLN A 44 12.24 -23.67 2.74
CA GLN A 44 11.70 -25.02 2.60
C GLN A 44 10.20 -24.96 2.23
N ARG A 45 9.42 -24.14 2.93
CA ARG A 45 7.99 -23.95 2.69
C ARG A 45 7.73 -23.36 1.30
N ASP A 46 8.44 -22.30 0.93
CA ASP A 46 8.10 -21.46 -0.22
C ASP A 46 8.75 -21.95 -1.53
N LEU A 47 9.92 -22.58 -1.46
CA LEU A 47 10.66 -23.07 -2.63
C LEU A 47 10.63 -24.61 -2.77
N GLY A 48 9.97 -25.32 -1.84
CA GLY A 48 9.88 -26.78 -1.85
C GLY A 48 11.22 -27.49 -1.64
N LEU A 49 12.16 -26.84 -0.95
CA LEU A 49 13.51 -27.38 -0.71
C LEU A 49 13.55 -28.17 0.61
N THR A 50 14.52 -29.07 0.76
CA THR A 50 14.94 -29.57 2.08
C THR A 50 15.85 -28.57 2.79
N ALA A 51 16.01 -28.69 4.11
CA ALA A 51 16.93 -27.84 4.87
C ALA A 51 18.37 -27.87 4.32
N SER A 52 18.86 -29.03 3.85
CA SER A 52 20.20 -29.14 3.24
C SER A 52 20.25 -28.45 1.87
N GLN A 53 19.22 -28.62 1.04
CA GLN A 53 19.10 -27.94 -0.25
C GLN A 53 19.03 -26.41 -0.08
N ALA A 54 18.29 -25.90 0.91
CA ALA A 54 18.22 -24.47 1.20
C ALA A 54 19.59 -23.89 1.60
N LYS A 55 20.36 -24.61 2.43
CA LYS A 55 21.74 -24.20 2.79
C LYS A 55 22.66 -24.15 1.57
N VAL A 56 22.60 -25.18 0.71
CA VAL A 56 23.37 -25.24 -0.53
C VAL A 56 22.96 -24.10 -1.46
N ARG A 57 21.66 -23.85 -1.61
CA ARG A 57 21.10 -22.79 -2.44
C ARG A 57 21.62 -21.41 -2.02
N LEU A 58 21.60 -21.09 -0.73
CA LEU A 58 22.14 -19.83 -0.21
C LEU A 58 23.64 -19.67 -0.50
N SER A 59 24.42 -20.76 -0.38
CA SER A 59 25.86 -20.74 -0.70
C SER A 59 26.12 -20.52 -2.19
N GLN A 60 25.32 -21.15 -3.06
CA GLN A 60 25.38 -21.00 -4.51
C GLN A 60 24.99 -19.58 -4.94
N GLU A 61 23.89 -19.04 -4.41
CA GLU A 61 23.43 -17.67 -4.69
C GLU A 61 24.44 -16.62 -4.23
N LYS A 62 25.06 -16.81 -3.06
CA LYS A 62 26.14 -15.95 -2.58
C LYS A 62 27.33 -15.94 -3.54
N THR A 63 27.73 -17.12 -4.02
CA THR A 63 28.80 -17.25 -5.01
C THR A 63 28.43 -16.55 -6.31
N ALA A 64 27.25 -16.82 -6.87
CA ALA A 64 26.78 -16.20 -8.10
C ALA A 64 26.71 -14.67 -8.00
N THR A 65 26.21 -14.14 -6.87
CA THR A 65 26.15 -12.70 -6.59
C THR A 65 27.55 -12.07 -6.57
N ALA A 66 28.53 -12.75 -5.96
CA ALA A 66 29.91 -12.26 -5.92
C ALA A 66 30.61 -12.31 -7.30
N LEU A 67 30.23 -13.25 -8.16
CA LEU A 67 30.79 -13.41 -9.51
C LEU A 67 30.20 -12.41 -10.51
N GLN A 68 28.92 -12.02 -10.35
CA GLN A 68 28.20 -11.25 -11.36
C GLN A 68 28.88 -9.95 -11.80
N PRO A 69 29.38 -9.06 -10.92
CA PRO A 69 30.05 -7.83 -11.36
C PRO A 69 31.32 -8.11 -12.19
N LYS A 70 32.10 -9.13 -11.80
CA LYS A 70 33.32 -9.53 -12.51
C LYS A 70 33.01 -10.11 -13.89
N ALA A 71 32.02 -11.00 -13.94
CA ALA A 71 31.59 -11.63 -15.18
C ALA A 71 30.98 -10.61 -16.15
N ARG A 72 30.20 -9.64 -15.65
CA ARG A 72 29.70 -8.51 -16.46
C ARG A 72 30.82 -7.64 -16.99
N HIS A 73 31.82 -7.32 -16.16
CA HIS A 73 32.99 -6.55 -16.60
C HIS A 73 33.77 -7.28 -17.69
N ALA A 74 34.01 -8.59 -17.52
CA ALA A 74 34.67 -9.44 -18.50
C ALA A 74 33.90 -9.53 -19.83
N ALA A 75 32.56 -9.51 -19.80
CA ALA A 75 31.73 -9.51 -21.00
C ALA A 75 31.76 -8.17 -21.77
N GLY A 76 32.06 -7.06 -21.08
CA GLY A 76 32.15 -5.73 -21.68
C GLY A 76 30.92 -5.34 -22.51
N ALA A 77 31.15 -4.79 -23.70
CA ALA A 77 30.07 -4.39 -24.61
C ALA A 77 29.25 -5.56 -25.18
N ALA A 78 29.76 -6.80 -25.07
CA ALA A 78 29.09 -7.99 -25.56
C ALA A 78 28.04 -8.55 -24.57
N TYR A 79 27.95 -7.99 -23.35
CA TYR A 79 27.05 -8.46 -22.30
C TYR A 79 25.58 -8.43 -22.74
N GLY A 80 24.94 -9.61 -22.70
CA GLY A 80 23.53 -9.86 -23.02
C GLY A 80 22.63 -10.03 -21.79
N GLY A 81 23.19 -9.83 -20.58
CA GLY A 81 22.53 -10.07 -19.29
C GLY A 81 23.03 -11.34 -18.59
N SER A 82 22.51 -11.62 -17.40
CA SER A 82 22.88 -12.81 -16.62
C SER A 82 21.77 -13.26 -15.68
N TRP A 83 21.74 -14.54 -15.33
CA TRP A 83 20.80 -15.10 -14.36
C TRP A 83 21.44 -16.20 -13.52
N PHE A 84 20.92 -16.38 -12.31
CA PHE A 84 21.17 -17.58 -11.53
C PHE A 84 20.29 -18.73 -12.05
N ASP A 85 20.90 -19.89 -12.26
CA ASP A 85 20.18 -21.10 -12.62
C ASP A 85 20.10 -22.03 -11.39
N PRO A 86 18.92 -22.20 -10.78
CA PRO A 86 18.76 -23.03 -9.60
C PRO A 86 18.96 -24.53 -9.86
N ALA A 87 18.86 -24.99 -11.11
CA ALA A 87 19.09 -26.39 -11.45
C ALA A 87 20.59 -26.73 -11.45
N THR A 88 21.43 -25.81 -11.92
CA THR A 88 22.89 -25.97 -11.96
C THR A 88 23.60 -25.35 -10.76
N GLY A 89 22.93 -24.46 -10.01
CA GLY A 89 23.49 -23.74 -8.88
C GLY A 89 24.50 -22.67 -9.27
N GLY A 90 24.52 -22.24 -10.53
CA GLY A 90 25.55 -21.38 -11.11
C GLY A 90 25.01 -20.08 -11.71
N LEU A 91 25.91 -19.11 -11.87
CA LEU A 91 25.64 -17.91 -12.67
C LEU A 91 25.86 -18.23 -14.15
N THR A 92 24.85 -17.95 -14.99
CA THR A 92 25.01 -17.93 -16.44
C THR A 92 25.03 -16.49 -16.95
N VAL A 93 26.00 -16.19 -17.81
CA VAL A 93 26.14 -14.90 -18.49
C VAL A 93 25.88 -15.07 -19.97
N ALA A 94 24.95 -14.29 -20.50
CA ALA A 94 24.70 -14.19 -21.92
C ALA A 94 25.73 -13.25 -22.57
N VAL A 95 26.35 -13.68 -23.67
CA VAL A 95 27.30 -12.86 -24.45
C VAL A 95 26.98 -12.93 -25.94
N THR A 96 27.20 -11.82 -26.64
CA THR A 96 26.95 -11.70 -28.09
C THR A 96 28.20 -11.92 -28.94
N ASP A 97 29.38 -11.90 -28.32
CA ASP A 97 30.67 -12.06 -29.00
C ASP A 97 31.44 -13.23 -28.38
N ALA A 98 31.80 -14.20 -29.22
CA ALA A 98 32.56 -15.37 -28.82
C ALA A 98 33.97 -15.02 -28.29
N ALA A 99 34.54 -13.89 -28.72
CA ALA A 99 35.84 -13.43 -28.25
C ALA A 99 35.85 -13.08 -26.75
N GLN A 100 34.69 -12.75 -26.17
CA GLN A 100 34.55 -12.45 -24.74
C GLN A 100 34.18 -13.69 -23.91
N ALA A 101 33.82 -14.81 -24.54
CA ALA A 101 33.32 -15.99 -23.85
C ALA A 101 34.36 -16.58 -22.88
N ASP A 102 35.63 -16.65 -23.27
CA ASP A 102 36.68 -17.23 -22.43
C ASP A 102 37.04 -16.35 -21.23
N ALA A 103 37.03 -15.03 -21.40
CA ALA A 103 37.21 -14.08 -20.29
C ALA A 103 36.08 -14.22 -19.26
N VAL A 104 34.84 -14.44 -19.69
CA VAL A 104 33.70 -14.68 -18.81
C VAL A 104 33.78 -16.05 -18.13
N ARG A 105 34.15 -17.12 -18.86
CA ARG A 105 34.37 -18.45 -18.25
C ARG A 105 35.46 -18.42 -17.18
N ALA A 106 36.52 -17.62 -17.39
CA ALA A 106 37.60 -17.46 -16.43
C ALA A 106 37.13 -16.85 -15.09
N THR A 107 35.96 -16.20 -15.04
CA THR A 107 35.37 -15.75 -13.77
C THR A 107 34.64 -16.87 -13.02
N GLY A 108 34.49 -18.06 -13.59
CA GLY A 108 33.69 -19.16 -13.04
C GLY A 108 32.20 -19.11 -13.40
N ALA A 109 31.78 -18.22 -14.30
CA ALA A 109 30.42 -18.19 -14.81
C ALA A 109 30.25 -19.12 -16.02
N ALA A 110 29.07 -19.71 -16.15
CA ALA A 110 28.66 -20.36 -17.40
C ALA A 110 28.38 -19.28 -18.47
N VAL A 111 28.63 -19.61 -19.73
CA VAL A 111 28.42 -18.69 -20.85
C VAL A 111 27.33 -19.24 -21.77
N ARG A 112 26.39 -18.38 -22.15
CA ARG A 112 25.41 -18.64 -23.20
C ARG A 112 25.60 -17.63 -24.34
N MET A 113 25.77 -18.12 -25.56
CA MET A 113 25.78 -17.25 -26.73
C MET A 113 24.36 -16.76 -27.04
N VAL A 114 24.22 -15.47 -27.29
CA VAL A 114 22.94 -14.83 -27.62
C VAL A 114 23.11 -13.79 -28.74
N THR A 115 22.01 -13.23 -29.25
CA THR A 115 22.02 -12.32 -30.41
C THR A 115 22.06 -10.84 -30.01
N HIS A 116 21.41 -10.49 -28.91
CA HIS A 116 21.20 -9.09 -28.51
C HIS A 116 21.92 -8.76 -27.21
N THR A 117 22.56 -7.60 -27.17
CA THR A 117 23.17 -7.06 -25.95
C THR A 117 22.09 -6.54 -25.01
N GLU A 118 22.37 -6.54 -23.70
CA GLU A 118 21.49 -5.95 -22.68
C GLU A 118 21.16 -4.49 -23.03
N LYS A 119 22.18 -3.71 -23.42
CA LYS A 119 22.02 -2.31 -23.86
C LYS A 119 21.03 -2.15 -25.01
N ARG A 120 21.00 -3.10 -25.95
CA ARG A 120 20.01 -3.08 -27.05
C ARG A 120 18.61 -3.38 -26.50
N LEU A 121 18.47 -4.38 -25.64
CA LEU A 121 17.17 -4.74 -25.05
C LEU A 121 16.62 -3.63 -24.16
N ASP A 122 17.46 -2.97 -23.35
CA ASP A 122 17.10 -1.80 -22.55
C ASP A 122 16.60 -0.65 -23.42
N SER A 123 17.20 -0.42 -24.59
CA SER A 123 16.74 0.61 -25.52
C SER A 123 15.36 0.31 -26.11
N VAL A 124 14.97 -0.97 -26.18
CA VAL A 124 13.63 -1.39 -26.60
C VAL A 124 12.65 -1.18 -25.44
N LYS A 125 13.00 -1.67 -24.24
CA LYS A 125 12.20 -1.48 -23.03
C LYS A 125 11.90 0.01 -22.79
N ALA A 126 12.89 0.88 -22.91
CA ALA A 126 12.73 2.33 -22.73
C ALA A 126 11.80 3.00 -23.76
N LYS A 127 11.55 2.36 -24.91
CA LYS A 127 10.52 2.83 -25.85
C LYS A 127 9.12 2.38 -25.41
N LEU A 128 8.99 1.16 -24.90
CA LEU A 128 7.74 0.65 -24.34
C LEU A 128 7.33 1.41 -23.07
N ASP A 129 8.29 1.79 -22.23
CA ASP A 129 8.08 2.59 -21.01
C ASP A 129 7.40 3.96 -21.27
N LYS A 130 7.35 4.41 -22.53
CA LYS A 130 6.71 5.67 -22.95
C LYS A 130 5.33 5.48 -23.57
N LEU A 131 4.84 4.23 -23.65
CA LEU A 131 3.53 3.91 -24.22
C LEU A 131 2.51 3.76 -23.10
N ASP A 132 1.29 4.22 -23.35
CA ASP A 132 0.15 3.86 -22.50
C ASP A 132 -0.24 2.40 -22.76
N ALA A 133 -0.24 1.61 -21.70
CA ALA A 133 -0.60 0.20 -21.76
C ALA A 133 -2.12 0.01 -21.59
N PRO A 134 -2.79 -0.74 -22.47
CA PRO A 134 -4.19 -1.12 -22.26
C PRO A 134 -4.31 -2.12 -21.09
N GLN A 135 -5.50 -2.21 -20.48
CA GLN A 135 -5.78 -3.09 -19.32
C GLN A 135 -5.34 -4.56 -19.50
N GLY A 136 -5.31 -5.07 -20.73
CA GLY A 136 -4.90 -6.44 -21.03
C GLY A 136 -3.39 -6.67 -21.15
N VAL A 137 -2.55 -5.64 -21.01
CA VAL A 137 -1.07 -5.76 -20.97
C VAL A 137 -0.62 -5.59 -19.52
N SER A 138 -0.07 -6.65 -18.92
CA SER A 138 0.22 -6.68 -17.49
C SER A 138 1.62 -6.18 -17.12
N SER A 139 2.63 -6.43 -17.97
CA SER A 139 4.02 -6.04 -17.70
C SER A 139 4.89 -6.15 -18.95
N TRP A 140 6.08 -5.53 -18.90
CA TRP A 140 7.17 -5.84 -19.82
C TRP A 140 8.53 -5.69 -19.16
N HIS A 141 9.47 -6.56 -19.52
CA HIS A 141 10.81 -6.58 -18.93
C HIS A 141 11.86 -7.12 -19.90
N VAL A 142 13.13 -6.80 -19.67
CA VAL A 142 14.25 -7.43 -20.38
C VAL A 142 14.48 -8.81 -19.76
N ASP A 143 14.43 -9.85 -20.58
CA ASP A 143 14.75 -11.21 -20.13
C ASP A 143 16.00 -11.73 -20.85
N PRO A 144 17.12 -11.96 -20.13
CA PRO A 144 18.32 -12.53 -20.72
C PRO A 144 18.17 -14.01 -21.12
N ARG A 145 17.17 -14.74 -20.59
CA ARG A 145 16.95 -16.16 -20.92
C ARG A 145 16.33 -16.34 -22.29
N THR A 146 15.33 -15.52 -22.65
CA THR A 146 14.77 -15.43 -24.01
C THR A 146 15.57 -14.47 -24.91
N ASN A 147 16.49 -13.69 -24.34
CA ASN A 147 17.27 -12.65 -25.01
C ASN A 147 16.38 -11.63 -25.76
N SER A 148 15.28 -11.24 -25.12
CA SER A 148 14.26 -10.36 -25.69
C SER A 148 13.63 -9.46 -24.63
N VAL A 149 12.81 -8.50 -25.05
CA VAL A 149 11.87 -7.85 -24.12
C VAL A 149 10.61 -8.71 -24.08
N VAL A 150 10.31 -9.30 -22.93
CA VAL A 150 9.07 -10.05 -22.71
C VAL A 150 7.95 -9.05 -22.42
N VAL A 151 6.81 -9.21 -23.07
CA VAL A 151 5.56 -8.48 -22.82
C VAL A 151 4.51 -9.49 -22.36
N ASP A 152 4.03 -9.31 -21.14
CA ASP A 152 3.03 -10.17 -20.53
C ASP A 152 1.62 -9.64 -20.86
N VAL A 153 0.77 -10.52 -21.39
CA VAL A 153 -0.60 -10.21 -21.78
C VAL A 153 -1.57 -11.08 -21.00
N VAL A 154 -2.63 -10.48 -20.46
CA VAL A 154 -3.70 -11.21 -19.78
C VAL A 154 -4.41 -12.10 -20.79
N ALA A 155 -4.40 -13.41 -20.56
CA ALA A 155 -4.84 -14.42 -21.54
C ALA A 155 -6.27 -14.19 -22.05
N SER A 156 -7.18 -13.76 -21.17
CA SER A 156 -8.57 -13.45 -21.50
C SER A 156 -8.74 -12.19 -22.36
N GLN A 157 -7.75 -11.30 -22.40
CA GLN A 157 -7.76 -10.04 -23.14
C GLN A 157 -6.90 -10.08 -24.41
N ARG A 158 -6.28 -11.23 -24.73
CA ARG A 158 -5.32 -11.33 -25.85
C ARG A 158 -5.90 -10.96 -27.23
N THR A 159 -7.22 -11.10 -27.40
CA THR A 159 -7.92 -10.81 -28.66
C THR A 159 -8.45 -9.38 -28.73
N ASP A 160 -8.29 -8.59 -27.67
CA ASP A 160 -8.67 -7.19 -27.64
C ASP A 160 -7.85 -6.36 -28.66
N ASN A 161 -8.51 -5.43 -29.34
CA ASN A 161 -7.90 -4.66 -30.42
C ASN A 161 -6.79 -3.74 -29.92
N ASP A 162 -6.94 -3.14 -28.74
CA ASP A 162 -5.96 -2.24 -28.14
C ASP A 162 -4.74 -3.02 -27.65
N VAL A 163 -4.97 -4.19 -27.04
CA VAL A 163 -3.90 -5.13 -26.66
C VAL A 163 -3.09 -5.57 -27.89
N GLN A 164 -3.76 -5.98 -28.97
CA GLN A 164 -3.07 -6.35 -30.20
C GLN A 164 -2.32 -5.18 -30.84
N ALA A 165 -2.88 -3.97 -30.79
CA ALA A 165 -2.22 -2.76 -31.27
C ALA A 165 -0.97 -2.45 -30.46
N PHE A 166 -1.03 -2.57 -29.14
CA PHE A 166 0.13 -2.41 -28.26
C PHE A 166 1.21 -3.44 -28.59
N VAL A 167 0.85 -4.72 -28.72
CA VAL A 167 1.81 -5.79 -29.07
C VAL A 167 2.47 -5.54 -30.44
N ARG A 168 1.74 -5.03 -31.44
CA ARG A 168 2.32 -4.63 -32.73
C ARG A 168 3.34 -3.50 -32.57
N LYS A 169 3.02 -2.46 -31.78
CA LYS A 169 3.96 -1.37 -31.46
C LYS A 169 5.20 -1.88 -30.73
N ALA A 170 5.03 -2.78 -29.77
CA ALA A 170 6.13 -3.40 -29.05
C ALA A 170 7.07 -4.17 -30.00
N ARG A 171 6.52 -5.02 -30.87
CA ARG A 171 7.31 -5.77 -31.87
C ARG A 171 8.02 -4.85 -32.88
N ALA A 172 7.43 -3.71 -33.22
CA ALA A 172 8.08 -2.71 -34.06
C ALA A 172 9.26 -2.01 -33.36
N ALA A 173 9.28 -1.98 -32.02
CA ALA A 173 10.33 -1.34 -31.24
C ALA A 173 11.64 -2.16 -31.19
N GLY A 174 11.56 -3.49 -31.30
CA GLY A 174 12.71 -4.41 -31.30
C GLY A 174 12.35 -5.87 -30.98
N PRO A 175 13.33 -6.71 -30.58
CA PRO A 175 13.10 -8.11 -30.21
C PRO A 175 12.14 -8.22 -29.02
N VAL A 176 10.94 -8.73 -29.29
CA VAL A 176 9.87 -8.91 -28.30
C VAL A 176 9.31 -10.32 -28.32
N THR A 177 9.25 -10.92 -27.13
CA THR A 177 8.51 -12.15 -26.86
C THR A 177 7.21 -11.78 -26.14
N VAL A 178 6.11 -12.47 -26.45
CA VAL A 178 4.84 -12.24 -25.77
C VAL A 178 4.51 -13.46 -24.95
N GLU A 179 4.30 -13.27 -23.65
CA GLU A 179 3.88 -14.29 -22.71
C GLU A 179 2.46 -14.01 -22.23
N GLN A 180 1.85 -15.02 -21.60
CA GLN A 180 0.48 -14.94 -21.12
C GLN A 180 0.43 -15.09 -19.61
N THR A 181 -0.31 -14.19 -18.96
CA THR A 181 -0.65 -14.25 -17.55
C THR A 181 -2.15 -14.53 -17.40
N THR A 182 -2.54 -15.15 -16.29
CA THR A 182 -3.97 -15.38 -16.01
C THR A 182 -4.67 -14.09 -15.60
N GLU A 183 -3.97 -13.20 -14.91
CA GLU A 183 -4.50 -11.97 -14.34
C GLU A 183 -3.46 -10.84 -14.44
N ALA A 184 -3.94 -9.59 -14.51
CA ALA A 184 -3.09 -8.42 -14.36
C ALA A 184 -2.72 -8.19 -12.89
N PRO A 185 -1.50 -7.70 -12.59
CA PRO A 185 -1.14 -7.30 -11.23
C PRO A 185 -2.07 -6.20 -10.74
N ARG A 186 -2.44 -6.28 -9.46
CA ARG A 186 -3.23 -5.26 -8.76
C ARG A 186 -2.44 -4.77 -7.56
N THR A 187 -2.61 -3.51 -7.20
CA THR A 187 -2.13 -3.01 -5.92
C THR A 187 -2.84 -3.74 -4.78
N PHE A 188 -2.12 -4.00 -3.69
CA PHE A 188 -2.76 -4.44 -2.46
C PHE A 188 -3.60 -3.29 -1.88
N SER A 189 -4.69 -3.67 -1.22
CA SER A 189 -5.66 -2.76 -0.60
C SER A 189 -6.30 -3.47 0.59
N ALA A 190 -7.21 -2.79 1.28
CA ALA A 190 -7.88 -3.33 2.46
C ALA A 190 -9.42 -3.40 2.29
N GLY A 191 -10.06 -4.01 3.28
CA GLY A 191 -11.50 -3.93 3.44
C GLY A 191 -11.91 -2.60 4.06
N THR A 192 -13.08 -2.07 3.72
CA THR A 192 -13.65 -0.90 4.41
C THR A 192 -14.24 -1.33 5.74
N VAL A 193 -13.59 -0.97 6.85
CA VAL A 193 -14.05 -1.29 8.21
C VAL A 193 -14.57 -0.02 8.88
N GLY A 194 -15.75 -0.08 9.50
CA GLY A 194 -16.29 1.05 10.27
C GLY A 194 -15.32 1.46 11.38
N GLY A 195 -15.03 2.76 11.50
CA GLY A 195 -14.06 3.32 12.44
C GLY A 195 -12.66 3.54 11.86
N ASP A 196 -12.29 2.90 10.73
CA ASP A 196 -10.99 3.13 10.08
C ASP A 196 -10.83 4.58 9.62
N PRO A 197 -9.61 5.15 9.66
CA PRO A 197 -9.35 6.45 9.06
C PRO A 197 -9.39 6.38 7.54
N TYR A 198 -9.98 7.40 6.93
CA TYR A 198 -9.75 7.75 5.54
C TYR A 198 -9.39 9.24 5.41
N TYR A 199 -8.81 9.58 4.27
CA TYR A 199 -8.32 10.92 3.98
C TYR A 199 -8.92 11.46 2.70
N THR A 200 -9.29 12.73 2.71
CA THR A 200 -9.74 13.49 1.54
C THR A 200 -9.07 14.86 1.56
N GLY A 201 -8.12 15.06 0.65
CA GLY A 201 -7.16 16.16 0.75
C GLY A 201 -6.41 16.13 2.08
N ASN A 202 -6.51 17.20 2.87
CA ASN A 202 -5.86 17.32 4.18
C ASN A 202 -6.80 16.96 5.36
N VAL A 203 -8.01 16.48 5.07
CA VAL A 203 -9.00 16.13 6.10
C VAL A 203 -8.91 14.64 6.39
N ARG A 204 -8.83 14.29 7.68
CA ARG A 204 -9.01 12.92 8.18
C ARG A 204 -10.41 12.78 8.76
N CYS A 205 -11.14 11.77 8.31
CA CYS A 205 -12.40 11.34 8.86
C CYS A 205 -12.36 9.82 9.08
N SER A 206 -13.47 9.27 9.58
CA SER A 206 -13.60 7.85 9.88
C SER A 206 -14.70 7.23 9.00
N ILE A 207 -14.49 5.97 8.59
CA ILE A 207 -15.49 5.18 7.85
C ILE A 207 -16.66 4.89 8.79
N GLY A 208 -17.89 5.08 8.31
CA GLY A 208 -19.10 4.78 9.08
C GLY A 208 -19.47 3.31 8.98
N PHE A 209 -20.11 2.93 7.87
CA PHE A 209 -20.50 1.54 7.64
C PHE A 209 -20.32 1.18 6.17
N SER A 210 -19.87 -0.04 5.91
CA SER A 210 -19.86 -0.60 4.57
C SER A 210 -21.28 -0.74 4.03
N VAL A 211 -21.47 -0.27 2.80
CA VAL A 211 -22.65 -0.55 1.97
C VAL A 211 -22.17 -1.30 0.74
N TYR A 212 -23.03 -2.02 0.04
CA TYR A 212 -22.61 -2.65 -1.21
C TYR A 212 -22.10 -1.58 -2.20
N GLY A 213 -20.85 -1.75 -2.66
CA GLY A 213 -20.16 -0.81 -3.55
C GLY A 213 -19.48 0.39 -2.87
N GLY A 214 -19.50 0.50 -1.54
CA GLY A 214 -18.96 1.68 -0.87
C GLY A 214 -19.00 1.67 0.65
N PHE A 215 -18.94 2.87 1.23
CA PHE A 215 -19.22 3.10 2.65
C PHE A 215 -19.90 4.45 2.87
N VAL A 216 -20.67 4.57 3.96
CA VAL A 216 -21.25 5.84 4.41
C VAL A 216 -20.33 6.55 5.41
N THR A 217 -20.38 7.88 5.43
CA THR A 217 -19.59 8.76 6.30
C THR A 217 -20.32 10.10 6.49
N ALA A 218 -19.71 11.08 7.16
CA ALA A 218 -20.30 12.40 7.38
C ALA A 218 -20.14 13.32 6.14
N GLY A 219 -21.11 14.20 5.93
CA GLY A 219 -21.15 15.11 4.79
C GLY A 219 -20.08 16.20 4.85
N HIS A 220 -19.82 16.73 6.05
CA HIS A 220 -18.81 17.76 6.23
C HIS A 220 -17.37 17.30 5.97
N CYS A 221 -17.13 15.99 5.84
CA CYS A 221 -15.81 15.43 5.52
C CYS A 221 -15.38 15.70 4.08
N GLY A 222 -16.31 15.78 3.12
CA GLY A 222 -15.97 15.90 1.72
C GLY A 222 -17.16 16.20 0.82
N GLN A 223 -16.87 16.85 -0.32
CA GLN A 223 -17.87 17.16 -1.34
C GLN A 223 -17.95 16.04 -2.39
N ALA A 224 -19.07 15.96 -3.11
CA ALA A 224 -19.20 15.02 -4.23
C ALA A 224 -18.05 15.19 -5.24
N GLY A 225 -17.49 14.07 -5.70
CA GLY A 225 -16.32 14.01 -6.57
C GLY A 225 -14.97 14.01 -5.84
N ALA A 226 -14.90 14.38 -4.56
CA ALA A 226 -13.64 14.37 -3.82
C ALA A 226 -13.04 12.96 -3.74
N GLY A 227 -11.73 12.87 -3.98
CA GLY A 227 -10.98 11.62 -3.92
C GLY A 227 -10.67 11.20 -2.48
N VAL A 228 -10.70 9.90 -2.25
CA VAL A 228 -10.54 9.29 -0.92
C VAL A 228 -9.38 8.30 -0.93
N SER A 229 -8.48 8.45 0.04
CA SER A 229 -7.40 7.50 0.31
C SER A 229 -7.59 6.83 1.67
N GLY A 230 -7.20 5.56 1.75
CA GLY A 230 -7.29 4.79 2.99
C GLY A 230 -6.16 5.09 3.96
N TRP A 231 -6.20 4.41 5.11
CA TRP A 231 -5.17 4.50 6.14
C TRP A 231 -3.77 4.09 5.67
N ASP A 232 -3.69 3.27 4.63
CA ASP A 232 -2.45 2.81 3.97
C ASP A 232 -1.96 3.78 2.86
N GLY A 233 -2.70 4.87 2.62
CA GLY A 233 -2.42 5.86 1.58
C GLY A 233 -2.87 5.45 0.17
N SER A 234 -3.37 4.22 -0.02
CA SER A 234 -3.90 3.78 -1.30
C SER A 234 -5.24 4.44 -1.62
N PHE A 235 -5.51 4.65 -2.91
CA PHE A 235 -6.74 5.30 -3.34
C PHE A 235 -7.92 4.33 -3.17
N ILE A 236 -8.93 4.72 -2.39
CA ILE A 236 -10.16 3.94 -2.18
C ILE A 236 -11.14 4.20 -3.33
N GLY A 237 -11.41 5.48 -3.61
CA GLY A 237 -12.45 5.89 -4.55
C GLY A 237 -12.88 7.34 -4.34
N ASN A 238 -14.16 7.64 -4.56
CA ASN A 238 -14.65 9.02 -4.58
C ASN A 238 -15.98 9.16 -3.83
N PHE A 239 -16.20 10.32 -3.22
CA PHE A 239 -17.51 10.75 -2.73
C PHE A 239 -18.50 10.80 -3.90
N GLN A 240 -19.61 10.08 -3.78
CA GLN A 240 -20.67 10.06 -4.79
C GLN A 240 -21.83 10.99 -4.44
N GLY A 241 -22.03 11.26 -3.15
CA GLY A 241 -23.00 12.21 -2.64
C GLY A 241 -22.59 12.72 -1.27
N SER A 242 -22.93 13.97 -0.97
CA SER A 242 -22.68 14.63 0.31
C SER A 242 -23.74 15.70 0.55
N SER A 243 -24.20 15.86 1.80
CA SER A 243 -25.13 16.88 2.27
C SER A 243 -24.65 17.43 3.61
N PHE A 244 -24.29 18.71 3.65
CA PHE A 244 -23.95 19.48 4.86
C PHE A 244 -23.86 20.99 4.56
N PRO A 245 -24.47 21.89 5.37
CA PRO A 245 -25.39 21.62 6.49
C PRO A 245 -26.80 21.22 6.00
N GLY A 246 -27.80 21.23 6.89
CA GLY A 246 -29.14 20.68 6.66
C GLY A 246 -29.21 19.23 7.15
N ASP A 247 -28.37 18.40 6.56
CA ASP A 247 -28.04 17.05 7.04
C ASP A 247 -26.52 16.97 7.32
N ASP A 248 -26.03 15.81 7.77
CA ASP A 248 -24.59 15.53 7.81
C ASP A 248 -24.26 14.08 7.42
N TYR A 249 -24.47 13.77 6.14
CA TYR A 249 -24.11 12.48 5.56
C TYR A 249 -23.43 12.58 4.20
N ALA A 250 -22.69 11.53 3.89
CA ALA A 250 -22.13 11.26 2.58
C ALA A 250 -22.00 9.76 2.36
N TRP A 251 -21.71 9.37 1.12
CA TRP A 251 -21.20 8.04 0.82
C TRP A 251 -20.11 8.09 -0.25
N VAL A 252 -19.19 7.14 -0.13
CA VAL A 252 -18.01 6.99 -0.98
C VAL A 252 -18.13 5.66 -1.71
N SER A 253 -18.04 5.70 -3.03
CA SER A 253 -17.90 4.47 -3.83
C SER A 253 -16.47 3.93 -3.70
N VAL A 254 -16.34 2.61 -3.60
CA VAL A 254 -15.06 1.93 -3.39
C VAL A 254 -14.66 1.17 -4.65
N GLY A 255 -13.36 1.19 -4.96
CA GLY A 255 -12.74 0.45 -6.08
C GLY A 255 -11.25 0.21 -5.83
N ASN A 256 -10.46 0.07 -6.91
CA ASN A 256 -8.99 0.03 -6.84
C ASN A 256 -8.38 -1.09 -5.96
N GLY A 257 -9.11 -2.20 -5.82
CA GLY A 257 -8.68 -3.35 -5.01
C GLY A 257 -9.28 -3.38 -3.61
N TRP A 258 -9.89 -2.29 -3.14
CA TRP A 258 -10.64 -2.27 -1.89
C TRP A 258 -11.95 -3.04 -1.98
N TRP A 259 -12.38 -3.62 -0.87
CA TRP A 259 -13.64 -4.37 -0.79
C TRP A 259 -14.44 -3.98 0.46
N THR A 260 -15.73 -4.28 0.45
CA THR A 260 -16.62 -3.94 1.57
C THR A 260 -16.71 -5.11 2.55
N VAL A 261 -16.71 -4.83 3.86
CA VAL A 261 -16.91 -5.84 4.91
C VAL A 261 -17.91 -5.35 5.97
N PRO A 262 -18.73 -6.24 6.57
CA PRO A 262 -19.76 -5.89 7.54
C PRO A 262 -19.18 -5.76 8.96
N VAL A 263 -18.11 -4.98 9.14
CA VAL A 263 -17.33 -4.91 10.38
C VAL A 263 -17.19 -3.47 10.87
N VAL A 264 -17.27 -3.27 12.18
CA VAL A 264 -16.84 -2.07 12.89
C VAL A 264 -15.63 -2.42 13.76
N LEU A 265 -14.56 -1.64 13.63
CA LEU A 265 -13.29 -1.81 14.30
C LEU A 265 -13.43 -1.57 15.81
N GLY A 266 -13.03 -2.56 16.61
CA GLY A 266 -13.02 -2.47 18.07
C GLY A 266 -11.76 -1.82 18.65
N TRP A 267 -10.78 -1.49 17.79
CA TRP A 267 -9.49 -0.87 18.13
C TRP A 267 -8.69 -1.60 19.22
N GLY A 268 -8.95 -2.91 19.41
CA GLY A 268 -8.38 -3.70 20.51
C GLY A 268 -8.97 -3.37 21.89
N THR A 269 -9.84 -2.36 22.02
CA THR A 269 -10.62 -2.10 23.23
C THR A 269 -11.70 -3.16 23.41
N VAL A 270 -12.32 -3.56 22.30
CA VAL A 270 -13.21 -4.71 22.19
C VAL A 270 -12.84 -5.51 20.94
N SER A 271 -13.39 -6.71 20.80
CA SER A 271 -13.33 -7.43 19.52
C SER A 271 -14.05 -6.64 18.43
N ASP A 272 -13.63 -6.78 17.18
CA ASP A 272 -14.34 -6.18 16.06
C ASP A 272 -15.79 -6.65 16.02
N GLN A 273 -16.71 -5.72 15.77
CA GLN A 273 -18.15 -5.96 15.83
C GLN A 273 -18.71 -6.22 14.44
N LEU A 274 -19.49 -7.29 14.29
CA LEU A 274 -20.23 -7.57 13.07
C LEU A 274 -21.50 -6.72 13.00
N VAL A 275 -21.78 -6.19 11.82
CA VAL A 275 -23.00 -5.45 11.52
C VAL A 275 -24.04 -6.42 10.98
N ARG A 276 -25.21 -6.50 11.62
CA ARG A 276 -26.29 -7.44 11.24
C ARG A 276 -27.59 -6.76 10.80
N GLY A 277 -27.68 -5.45 10.96
CA GLY A 277 -28.85 -4.69 10.56
C GLY A 277 -28.76 -3.23 10.96
N SER A 278 -29.89 -2.52 10.90
CA SER A 278 -30.01 -1.10 11.24
C SER A 278 -31.29 -0.78 12.02
N ASN A 279 -31.74 -1.71 12.87
CA ASN A 279 -32.84 -1.45 13.78
C ASN A 279 -32.46 -0.32 14.75
N VAL A 280 -33.32 0.70 14.84
CA VAL A 280 -33.05 1.93 15.58
C VAL A 280 -33.18 1.68 17.08
N ALA A 281 -32.14 2.05 17.83
CA ALA A 281 -32.12 1.97 19.28
C ALA A 281 -32.97 3.11 19.90
N PRO A 282 -33.85 2.82 20.87
CA PRO A 282 -34.68 3.84 21.51
C PRO A 282 -33.86 4.74 22.46
N ILE A 283 -34.42 5.89 22.84
CA ILE A 283 -33.86 6.75 23.89
C ILE A 283 -33.64 5.93 25.18
N GLY A 284 -32.48 6.09 25.80
CA GLY A 284 -32.02 5.35 26.97
C GLY A 284 -31.22 4.08 26.64
N ALA A 285 -31.31 3.55 25.42
CA ALA A 285 -30.53 2.39 25.01
C ALA A 285 -29.03 2.67 25.04
N SER A 286 -28.24 1.62 25.31
CA SER A 286 -26.78 1.69 25.20
C SER A 286 -26.37 1.80 23.74
N ILE A 287 -25.35 2.61 23.48
CA ILE A 287 -24.82 2.84 22.15
C ILE A 287 -23.31 3.06 22.23
N CYS A 288 -22.58 2.57 21.24
CA CYS A 288 -21.14 2.73 21.14
C CYS A 288 -20.76 3.41 19.83
N ARG A 289 -19.62 4.10 19.84
CA ARG A 289 -19.02 4.76 18.69
C ARG A 289 -17.63 4.18 18.45
N SER A 290 -17.25 4.03 17.18
CA SER A 290 -15.88 3.78 16.74
C SER A 290 -15.39 4.88 15.80
N GLY A 291 -14.18 5.37 16.00
CA GLY A 291 -13.58 6.42 15.18
C GLY A 291 -12.05 6.45 15.31
N SER A 292 -11.39 7.04 14.33
CA SER A 292 -9.93 6.96 14.19
C SER A 292 -9.12 7.86 15.12
N THR A 293 -9.76 8.69 15.95
CA THR A 293 -9.06 9.56 16.93
C THR A 293 -9.18 9.02 18.34
N SER A 294 -10.41 8.84 18.82
CA SER A 294 -10.65 8.41 20.21
C SER A 294 -11.09 6.94 20.30
N HIS A 295 -11.11 6.22 19.18
CA HIS A 295 -11.38 4.78 19.15
C HIS A 295 -12.80 4.46 19.66
N TRP A 296 -12.91 3.47 20.55
CA TRP A 296 -14.16 2.86 20.98
C TRP A 296 -14.68 3.46 22.29
N HIS A 297 -15.85 4.09 22.26
CA HIS A 297 -16.51 4.65 23.44
C HIS A 297 -18.01 4.34 23.46
N CYS A 298 -18.59 4.20 24.64
CA CYS A 298 -20.02 3.88 24.80
C CYS A 298 -20.71 4.84 25.77
N GLY A 299 -22.03 4.87 25.68
CA GLY A 299 -22.93 5.73 26.45
C GLY A 299 -24.38 5.37 26.14
N ASN A 300 -25.27 6.35 26.16
CA ASN A 300 -26.70 6.18 25.96
C ASN A 300 -27.25 7.13 24.90
N VAL A 301 -28.31 6.71 24.22
CA VAL A 301 -29.14 7.60 23.41
C VAL A 301 -29.91 8.54 24.34
N LEU A 302 -29.80 9.85 24.13
CA LEU A 302 -30.39 10.88 24.99
C LEU A 302 -31.62 11.53 24.35
N ALA A 303 -31.58 11.76 23.04
CA ALA A 303 -32.68 12.34 22.28
C ALA A 303 -32.62 11.89 20.81
N THR A 304 -33.75 11.99 20.12
CA THR A 304 -33.86 11.79 18.67
C THR A 304 -34.60 12.99 18.08
N ASN A 305 -34.47 13.18 16.76
CA ASN A 305 -35.03 14.33 16.06
C ASN A 305 -34.52 15.68 16.59
N ASP A 306 -33.26 15.72 17.02
CA ASP A 306 -32.63 16.91 17.58
C ASP A 306 -32.12 17.82 16.46
N THR A 307 -32.17 19.14 16.67
CA THR A 307 -31.60 20.12 15.74
C THR A 307 -30.34 20.72 16.34
N VAL A 308 -29.21 20.52 15.68
CA VAL A 308 -27.92 21.07 16.09
C VAL A 308 -27.55 22.25 15.21
N ASN A 309 -27.09 23.34 15.84
CA ASN A 309 -26.65 24.54 15.14
C ASN A 309 -25.13 24.60 15.12
N TYR A 310 -24.51 24.18 14.01
CA TYR A 310 -23.09 24.37 13.76
C TYR A 310 -22.81 25.77 13.20
N ALA A 311 -21.54 26.17 13.18
CA ALA A 311 -21.13 27.45 12.60
C ALA A 311 -21.49 27.57 11.10
N GLN A 312 -21.56 26.45 10.39
CA GLN A 312 -21.90 26.35 8.97
C GLN A 312 -23.42 26.40 8.73
N GLY A 313 -24.24 26.04 9.72
CA GLY A 313 -25.69 26.00 9.61
C GLY A 313 -26.32 24.96 10.54
N ALA A 314 -27.66 24.96 10.57
CA ALA A 314 -28.44 23.96 11.30
C ALA A 314 -28.39 22.60 10.60
N VAL A 315 -28.33 21.53 11.38
CA VAL A 315 -28.47 20.14 10.95
C VAL A 315 -29.64 19.54 11.72
N TYR A 316 -30.58 18.91 11.00
CA TYR A 316 -31.86 18.45 11.54
C TYR A 316 -31.88 16.95 11.79
N GLN A 317 -32.89 16.49 12.53
CA GLN A 317 -33.20 15.07 12.71
C GLN A 317 -32.08 14.22 13.32
N MET A 318 -31.17 14.83 14.07
CA MET A 318 -30.01 14.16 14.64
C MET A 318 -30.38 13.31 15.86
N THR A 319 -29.59 12.28 16.13
CA THR A 319 -29.67 11.53 17.39
C THR A 319 -28.57 12.00 18.33
N LYS A 320 -28.98 12.44 19.52
CA LYS A 320 -28.09 12.91 20.59
C LYS A 320 -27.68 11.76 21.49
N THR A 321 -26.40 11.68 21.87
CA THR A 321 -25.86 10.65 22.75
C THR A 321 -24.97 11.22 23.84
N SER A 322 -24.77 10.48 24.94
CA SER A 322 -23.76 10.79 25.96
C SER A 322 -22.35 10.30 25.63
N VAL A 323 -22.15 9.75 24.42
CA VAL A 323 -20.84 9.24 24.00
C VAL A 323 -19.93 10.43 23.67
N CYS A 324 -18.67 10.38 24.11
CA CYS A 324 -17.67 11.38 23.74
C CYS A 324 -17.09 11.13 22.33
N ALA A 325 -16.60 12.18 21.69
CA ALA A 325 -15.88 12.12 20.43
C ALA A 325 -14.84 13.24 20.35
N GLU A 326 -13.86 13.06 19.47
CA GLU A 326 -12.78 14.02 19.20
C GLU A 326 -12.72 14.36 17.70
N GLY A 327 -12.00 15.44 17.35
CA GLY A 327 -11.77 15.80 15.95
C GLY A 327 -11.14 14.64 15.16
N GLY A 328 -11.74 14.26 14.04
CA GLY A 328 -11.33 13.12 13.20
C GLY A 328 -12.16 11.83 13.42
N ASP A 329 -12.99 11.78 14.47
CA ASP A 329 -13.99 10.70 14.63
C ASP A 329 -15.22 10.90 13.73
N SER A 330 -15.37 12.10 13.16
CA SER A 330 -16.41 12.42 12.17
C SER A 330 -16.53 11.35 11.09
N GLY A 331 -17.77 10.97 10.79
CA GLY A 331 -18.11 9.87 9.89
C GLY A 331 -18.07 8.49 10.52
N GLY A 332 -17.39 8.31 11.67
CA GLY A 332 -17.22 7.03 12.34
C GLY A 332 -18.52 6.42 12.83
N SER A 333 -18.54 5.09 12.94
CA SER A 333 -19.72 4.28 13.25
C SER A 333 -20.30 4.59 14.62
N PHE A 334 -21.63 4.75 14.72
CA PHE A 334 -22.40 4.52 15.94
C PHE A 334 -23.19 3.21 15.80
N ILE A 335 -23.01 2.27 16.74
CA ILE A 335 -23.58 0.92 16.74
C ILE A 335 -24.19 0.59 18.10
N SER A 336 -25.33 -0.10 18.11
CA SER A 336 -25.99 -0.61 19.33
C SER A 336 -26.20 -2.11 19.18
N GLY A 337 -25.54 -2.91 20.02
CA GLY A 337 -25.41 -4.36 19.77
C GLY A 337 -24.72 -4.59 18.42
N ASP A 338 -25.43 -5.24 17.50
CA ASP A 338 -25.01 -5.49 16.12
C ASP A 338 -25.78 -4.63 15.08
N GLN A 339 -26.50 -3.60 15.55
CA GLN A 339 -27.35 -2.75 14.72
C GLN A 339 -26.67 -1.40 14.46
N ALA A 340 -26.43 -1.08 13.19
CA ALA A 340 -25.92 0.21 12.76
C ALA A 340 -26.93 1.33 13.08
N GLN A 341 -26.48 2.39 13.74
CA GLN A 341 -27.32 3.51 14.19
C GLN A 341 -27.09 4.78 13.37
N GLY A 342 -25.83 5.10 13.06
CA GLY A 342 -25.52 6.33 12.35
C GLY A 342 -24.04 6.64 12.22
N VAL A 343 -23.73 7.76 11.58
CA VAL A 343 -22.36 8.26 11.41
C VAL A 343 -22.13 9.49 12.28
N THR A 344 -20.97 9.55 12.94
CA THR A 344 -20.61 10.65 13.84
C THR A 344 -20.61 11.99 13.09
N SER A 345 -21.33 12.99 13.59
CA SER A 345 -21.36 14.33 13.00
C SER A 345 -20.44 15.27 13.78
N GLY A 346 -20.77 15.52 15.04
CA GLY A 346 -19.98 16.38 15.92
C GLY A 346 -20.56 16.38 17.32
N GLY A 347 -19.97 17.16 18.21
CA GLY A 347 -20.35 17.19 19.61
C GLY A 347 -19.75 18.37 20.36
N TRP A 348 -19.92 18.34 21.68
CA TRP A 348 -19.26 19.24 22.61
C TRP A 348 -18.66 18.47 23.77
N GLY A 349 -17.76 19.13 24.51
CA GLY A 349 -16.92 18.45 25.49
C GLY A 349 -15.81 17.66 24.78
N ASN A 350 -15.31 16.62 25.45
CA ASN A 350 -14.23 15.76 24.96
C ASN A 350 -14.20 14.44 25.74
N CYS A 351 -13.35 13.49 25.36
CA CYS A 351 -13.27 12.19 26.02
C CYS A 351 -12.55 12.20 27.39
N SER A 352 -11.95 13.33 27.80
CA SER A 352 -11.31 13.47 29.12
C SER A 352 -12.24 14.06 30.19
N SER A 353 -13.14 14.98 29.81
CA SER A 353 -14.09 15.65 30.73
C SER A 353 -15.56 15.26 30.50
N GLY A 354 -15.81 14.35 29.57
CA GLY A 354 -17.15 14.02 29.10
C GLY A 354 -17.66 15.01 28.05
N GLY A 355 -18.76 14.63 27.41
CA GLY A 355 -19.34 15.36 26.29
C GLY A 355 -20.60 14.69 25.78
N GLU A 356 -21.24 15.34 24.83
CA GLU A 356 -22.37 14.77 24.09
C GLU A 356 -22.05 14.86 22.60
N THR A 357 -22.45 13.83 21.87
CA THR A 357 -22.17 13.70 20.44
C THR A 357 -23.44 13.38 19.69
N TRP A 358 -23.62 14.00 18.53
CA TRP A 358 -24.68 13.74 17.59
C TRP A 358 -24.20 12.85 16.47
N HIS A 359 -25.08 11.95 16.05
CA HIS A 359 -24.88 11.18 14.83
C HIS A 359 -26.04 11.39 13.87
N GLN A 360 -25.73 11.37 12.58
CA GLN A 360 -26.72 11.32 11.52
C GLN A 360 -27.27 9.89 11.40
N PRO A 361 -28.60 9.66 11.52
CA PRO A 361 -29.17 8.33 11.45
C PRO A 361 -28.87 7.60 10.13
N ILE A 362 -28.42 6.33 10.22
CA ILE A 362 -27.98 5.59 9.02
C ILE A 362 -29.11 5.33 8.02
N ASN A 363 -30.32 5.06 8.50
CA ASN A 363 -31.46 4.69 7.64
C ASN A 363 -31.85 5.84 6.69
N GLU A 364 -31.63 7.09 7.08
CA GLU A 364 -31.83 8.24 6.20
C GLU A 364 -30.84 8.22 5.02
N ILE A 365 -29.56 7.97 5.31
CA ILE A 365 -28.49 7.89 4.31
C ILE A 365 -28.77 6.76 3.31
N LEU A 366 -29.15 5.59 3.82
CA LEU A 366 -29.50 4.42 3.00
C LEU A 366 -30.66 4.74 2.06
N ASN A 367 -31.73 5.33 2.58
CA ASN A 367 -32.90 5.70 1.79
C ASN A 367 -32.60 6.79 0.77
N ARG A 368 -31.84 7.82 1.16
CA ARG A 368 -31.53 8.99 0.31
C ARG A 368 -30.78 8.61 -0.96
N TYR A 369 -29.87 7.64 -0.86
CA TYR A 369 -29.00 7.20 -1.94
C TYR A 369 -29.34 5.80 -2.50
N GLY A 370 -30.38 5.14 -1.98
CA GLY A 370 -30.74 3.78 -2.40
C GLY A 370 -29.66 2.74 -2.10
N LEU A 371 -28.96 2.91 -0.98
CA LEU A 371 -27.85 2.04 -0.57
C LEU A 371 -28.35 0.88 0.28
N THR A 372 -27.70 -0.27 0.12
CA THR A 372 -27.94 -1.45 0.96
C THR A 372 -26.75 -1.66 1.90
N LEU A 373 -27.01 -1.68 3.20
CA LEU A 373 -26.01 -1.98 4.23
C LEU A 373 -25.41 -3.36 3.98
N HIS A 374 -24.08 -3.48 4.05
CA HIS A 374 -23.43 -4.78 4.03
C HIS A 374 -23.54 -5.39 5.43
N THR A 375 -24.26 -6.50 5.55
CA THR A 375 -24.48 -7.20 6.82
C THR A 375 -23.87 -8.62 6.80
N ALA A 376 -23.53 -9.14 7.97
CA ALA A 376 -22.91 -10.44 8.19
C ALA A 376 -23.89 -11.61 8.32
#